data_AF-A0A927KWR6-F1
#
_entry.id   AF-A0A927KWR6-F1
#
_cell.length_a   1.000
_cell.length_b   1.000
_cell.length_c   1.000
_cell.angle_alpha   90.00
_cell.angle_beta   90.00
_cell.angle_gamma   90.00
#
_symmetry.space_group_name_H-M   'P 1'
#
loop_
_entity.id
_entity.type
_entity.pdbx_description
1 polymer ?
#
loop_
_entity_poly.entity_id
_entity_poly.type
_entity_poly.pdbx_seq_one_letter_code
_entity_poly.pdbx_strand_id
1 'polypeptide(L)'
;MRFVSLLLNAVIVGAPAILLMVAFYEGVPVLRDFPFIDRVPVVRELLVGRVPLQAAKARDEGALSERLVWQEKQRRLDIKRDEERLVAQAKIDAAEKARLDASIINAVRYSALEQAIELEREKNAAAEDDIAACREFMPDSVRNALNAIGRLGN
;
A
#
# COMPACT_ATOMS: atom_id res chain seq x y z
N MET A 1 -53.01 -65.88 -25.56
CA MET A 1 -52.27 -65.97 -24.27
C MET A 1 -50.80 -65.55 -24.35
N ARG A 2 -50.04 -65.88 -25.42
CA ARG A 2 -48.60 -65.50 -25.55
C ARG A 2 -48.31 -63.99 -25.54
N PHE A 3 -49.20 -63.17 -26.09
CA PHE A 3 -49.05 -61.70 -26.13
C PHE A 3 -49.11 -61.04 -24.75
N VAL A 4 -49.97 -61.55 -23.87
CA VAL A 4 -50.12 -61.04 -22.49
C VAL A 4 -48.88 -61.38 -21.66
N SER A 5 -48.29 -62.57 -21.86
CA SER A 5 -47.04 -62.97 -21.21
C SER A 5 -45.83 -62.14 -21.66
N LEU A 6 -45.75 -61.75 -22.94
CA LEU A 6 -44.67 -60.88 -23.44
C LEU A 6 -44.78 -59.46 -22.90
N LEU A 7 -46.00 -58.90 -22.84
CA LEU A 7 -46.23 -57.58 -22.24
C LEU A 7 -45.95 -57.58 -20.74
N LEU A 8 -46.33 -58.64 -20.03
CA LEU A 8 -46.06 -58.79 -18.61
C LEU A 8 -44.55 -58.84 -18.33
N ASN A 9 -43.79 -59.62 -19.10
CA ASN A 9 -42.33 -59.70 -18.96
C ASN A 9 -41.63 -58.40 -19.34
N ALA A 10 -42.10 -57.70 -20.38
CA ALA A 10 -41.55 -56.41 -20.80
C ALA A 10 -41.74 -55.34 -19.71
N VAL A 11 -42.88 -55.34 -19.01
CA VAL A 11 -43.12 -54.43 -17.88
C VAL A 11 -42.32 -54.86 -16.65
N ILE A 12 -42.30 -56.15 -16.31
CA ILE A 12 -41.60 -56.66 -15.12
C ILE A 12 -40.07 -56.48 -15.22
N VAL A 13 -39.48 -56.58 -16.41
CA VAL A 13 -38.02 -56.47 -16.60
C VAL A 13 -37.61 -55.09 -17.12
N GLY A 14 -38.37 -54.52 -18.05
CA GLY A 14 -38.04 -53.23 -18.66
C GLY A 14 -38.23 -52.04 -17.73
N ALA A 15 -39.32 -52.02 -16.96
CA ALA A 15 -39.58 -50.92 -16.03
C ALA A 15 -38.50 -50.79 -14.95
N PRO A 16 -38.08 -51.84 -14.21
CA PRO A 16 -37.03 -51.70 -13.22
C PRO A 16 -35.65 -51.42 -13.82
N ALA A 17 -35.35 -51.89 -15.04
CA ALA A 17 -34.09 -51.56 -15.71
C ALA A 17 -34.01 -50.06 -16.05
N ILE A 18 -35.09 -49.47 -16.56
CA ILE A 18 -35.18 -48.03 -16.82
C ILE A 18 -35.11 -47.25 -15.51
N LEU A 19 -35.81 -47.72 -14.47
CA LEU A 19 -35.84 -47.08 -13.16
C LEU A 19 -34.45 -47.12 -12.48
N LEU A 20 -33.70 -48.22 -12.62
CA LEU A 20 -32.30 -48.34 -12.20
C LEU A 20 -31.37 -47.43 -12.99
N MET A 21 -31.60 -47.27 -14.30
CA MET A 21 -30.81 -46.35 -15.13
C MET A 21 -31.05 -44.89 -14.74
N VAL A 22 -32.31 -44.48 -14.54
CA VAL A 22 -32.69 -43.14 -14.06
C VAL A 22 -32.12 -42.91 -12.66
N ALA A 23 -32.27 -43.87 -11.75
CA ALA A 23 -31.67 -43.86 -10.42
C ALA A 23 -30.15 -43.66 -10.45
N PHE A 24 -29.45 -44.28 -11.41
CA PHE A 24 -27.99 -44.16 -11.54
C PHE A 24 -27.55 -42.79 -12.10
N TYR A 25 -28.34 -42.18 -12.98
CA TYR A 25 -27.99 -40.90 -13.63
C TYR A 25 -28.47 -39.66 -12.85
N GLU A 26 -29.69 -39.71 -12.31
CA GLU A 26 -30.32 -38.60 -11.59
C GLU A 26 -30.17 -38.72 -10.07
N GLY A 27 -29.85 -39.91 -9.57
CA GLY A 27 -29.84 -40.22 -8.15
C GLY A 27 -31.17 -40.81 -7.67
N VAL A 28 -31.18 -41.52 -6.53
CA VAL A 28 -32.39 -42.08 -5.93
C VAL A 28 -32.91 -41.17 -4.82
N PRO A 29 -34.01 -40.40 -5.02
CA PRO A 29 -34.48 -39.44 -4.02
C PRO A 29 -34.92 -40.11 -2.71
N VAL A 30 -35.38 -41.36 -2.76
CA VAL A 30 -35.88 -42.11 -1.59
C VAL A 30 -34.78 -42.48 -0.59
N LEU A 31 -33.53 -42.61 -1.04
CA LEU A 31 -32.41 -42.98 -0.17
C LEU A 31 -31.74 -41.76 0.49
N ARG A 32 -32.11 -40.53 0.09
CA ARG A 32 -31.53 -39.27 0.57
C ARG A 32 -31.89 -38.93 2.01
N ASP A 33 -33.01 -39.44 2.53
CA ASP A 33 -33.49 -39.15 3.89
C ASP A 33 -32.96 -40.13 4.96
N PHE A 34 -32.20 -41.16 4.56
CA PHE A 34 -31.62 -42.10 5.51
C PHE A 34 -30.33 -41.54 6.14
N PRO A 35 -30.29 -41.33 7.47
CA PRO A 35 -29.08 -40.87 8.12
C PRO A 35 -27.97 -41.92 7.96
N PHE A 36 -26.73 -41.44 7.73
CA PHE A 36 -25.48 -42.21 7.63
C PHE A 36 -25.16 -42.93 6.29
N ILE A 37 -26.07 -43.00 5.31
CA ILE A 37 -25.78 -43.67 4.02
C ILE A 37 -24.80 -42.87 3.13
N ASP A 38 -24.76 -41.54 3.28
CA ASP A 38 -23.88 -40.63 2.52
C ASP A 38 -22.37 -40.82 2.76
N ARG A 39 -21.96 -41.57 3.79
CA ARG A 39 -20.53 -41.79 4.13
C ARG A 39 -19.84 -42.87 3.28
N VAL A 40 -20.59 -43.70 2.56
CA VAL A 40 -20.02 -44.77 1.73
C VAL A 40 -19.82 -44.25 0.30
N PRO A 41 -18.57 -44.13 -0.21
CA PRO A 41 -18.27 -43.44 -1.46
C PRO A 41 -18.98 -44.04 -2.69
N VAL A 42 -19.18 -45.37 -2.69
CA VAL A 42 -19.89 -46.07 -3.78
C VAL A 42 -21.39 -45.75 -3.79
N VAL A 43 -22.00 -45.52 -2.63
CA VAL A 43 -23.45 -45.27 -2.50
C VAL A 43 -23.76 -43.80 -2.77
N ARG A 44 -22.83 -42.90 -2.46
CA ARG A 44 -22.96 -41.46 -2.70
C ARG A 44 -23.09 -41.09 -4.18
N GLU A 45 -22.41 -41.82 -5.07
CA GLU A 45 -22.54 -41.61 -6.53
C GLU A 45 -23.94 -42.00 -7.05
N LEU A 46 -24.56 -43.02 -6.45
CA LEU A 46 -25.92 -43.47 -6.75
C LEU A 46 -27.00 -42.61 -6.07
N LEU A 47 -26.67 -41.95 -4.96
CA LEU A 47 -27.57 -41.07 -4.21
C LEU A 47 -27.70 -39.69 -4.85
N VAL A 48 -26.58 -39.10 -5.24
CA VAL A 48 -26.52 -37.75 -5.79
C VAL A 48 -26.69 -37.75 -7.30
N GLY A 49 -26.28 -38.82 -7.99
CA GLY A 49 -26.21 -38.89 -9.44
C GLY A 49 -24.87 -38.36 -9.98
N ARG A 50 -24.36 -38.98 -11.05
CA ARG A 50 -23.06 -38.64 -11.64
C ARG A 50 -23.02 -37.23 -12.25
N VAL A 51 -24.13 -36.78 -12.85
CA VAL A 51 -24.25 -35.47 -13.52
C VAL A 51 -24.10 -34.30 -12.55
N PRO A 52 -24.83 -34.23 -11.42
CA PRO A 52 -24.65 -33.13 -10.46
C PRO A 52 -23.26 -33.14 -9.78
N LEU A 53 -22.63 -34.30 -9.61
CA LEU A 53 -21.25 -34.39 -9.11
C LEU A 53 -20.23 -33.77 -10.08
N GLN A 54 -20.36 -34.05 -11.38
CA GLN A 54 -19.50 -33.46 -12.40
C GLN A 54 -19.75 -31.95 -12.57
N ALA A 55 -21.01 -31.52 -12.50
CA ALA A 55 -21.36 -30.10 -12.53
C ALA A 55 -20.82 -29.34 -11.31
N ALA A 56 -20.84 -29.94 -10.12
CA ALA A 56 -20.24 -29.35 -8.92
C ALA A 56 -18.72 -29.18 -9.07
N LYS A 57 -18.01 -30.22 -9.54
CA LYS A 57 -16.56 -30.15 -9.80
C LYS A 57 -16.21 -29.04 -10.80
N ALA A 58 -16.94 -28.92 -11.91
CA ALA A 58 -16.71 -27.87 -12.89
C ALA A 58 -16.92 -26.45 -12.31
N ARG A 59 -17.89 -26.27 -11.40
CA ARG A 59 -18.09 -24.99 -10.69
C ARG A 59 -16.96 -24.70 -9.71
N ASP A 60 -16.51 -25.71 -8.96
CA ASP A 60 -15.42 -25.56 -7.99
C ASP A 60 -14.09 -25.23 -8.69
N GLU A 61 -13.80 -25.89 -9.82
CA GLU A 61 -12.64 -25.59 -10.67
C GLU A 61 -12.70 -24.16 -11.22
N GLY A 62 -13.87 -23.72 -11.69
CA GLY A 62 -14.09 -22.32 -12.10
C GLY A 62 -13.83 -21.33 -10.96
N ALA A 63 -14.38 -21.59 -9.78
CA ALA A 63 -14.20 -20.75 -8.60
C ALA A 63 -12.73 -20.67 -8.13
N LEU A 64 -11.95 -21.76 -8.27
CA LEU A 64 -10.52 -21.75 -7.98
C LEU A 64 -9.73 -20.88 -8.96
N SER A 65 -10.04 -20.96 -10.25
CA SER A 65 -9.37 -20.15 -11.28
C SER A 65 -9.56 -18.65 -11.04
N GLU A 66 -10.77 -18.22 -10.68
CA GLU A 66 -11.07 -16.82 -10.38
C GLU A 66 -10.33 -16.33 -9.13
N ARG A 67 -10.27 -17.17 -8.08
CA ARG A 67 -9.52 -16.87 -6.85
C ARG A 67 -8.03 -16.67 -7.13
N LEU A 68 -7.44 -17.52 -7.97
CA LEU A 68 -6.02 -17.41 -8.34
C LEU A 68 -5.74 -16.08 -9.07
N VAL A 69 -6.58 -15.72 -10.05
CA VAL A 69 -6.47 -14.44 -10.76
C VAL A 69 -6.59 -13.26 -9.80
N TRP A 70 -7.53 -13.33 -8.86
CA TRP A 70 -7.69 -12.29 -7.84
C TRP A 70 -6.48 -12.17 -6.92
N GLN A 71 -5.90 -13.29 -6.46
CA GLN A 71 -4.69 -13.30 -5.63
C GLN A 71 -3.48 -12.74 -6.38
N GLU A 72 -3.30 -13.09 -7.65
CA GLU A 72 -2.23 -12.52 -8.47
C GLU A 72 -2.39 -11.01 -8.65
N LYS A 73 -3.62 -10.54 -8.87
CA LYS A 73 -3.91 -9.11 -8.98
C LYS A 73 -3.57 -8.38 -7.67
N GLN A 74 -3.95 -8.93 -6.52
CA GLN A 74 -3.60 -8.37 -5.22
C GLN A 74 -2.07 -8.31 -5.02
N ARG A 75 -1.37 -9.43 -5.26
CA ARG A 75 0.09 -9.48 -5.15
C ARG A 75 0.77 -8.40 -5.99
N ARG A 76 0.30 -8.19 -7.23
CA ARG A 76 0.85 -7.14 -8.11
C ARG A 76 0.57 -5.74 -7.59
N LEU A 77 -0.59 -5.49 -6.99
CA LEU A 77 -0.92 -4.20 -6.40
C LEU A 77 -0.07 -3.92 -5.16
N ASP A 78 0.18 -4.93 -4.33
CA ASP A 78 1.02 -4.80 -3.15
C ASP A 78 2.48 -4.50 -3.53
N ILE A 79 3.03 -5.22 -4.52
CA ILE A 79 4.38 -4.95 -5.05
C ILE A 79 4.49 -3.50 -5.56
N LYS A 80 3.51 -3.03 -6.33
CA LYS A 80 3.50 -1.65 -6.83
C LYS A 80 3.46 -0.62 -5.72
N ARG A 81 2.66 -0.86 -4.67
CA ARG A 81 2.59 0.04 -3.50
C ARG A 81 3.92 0.09 -2.77
N ASP A 82 4.62 -1.04 -2.64
CA ASP A 82 5.92 -1.09 -1.99
C ASP A 82 6.99 -0.39 -2.84
N GLU A 83 6.99 -0.56 -4.16
CA GLU A 83 7.83 0.22 -5.08
C GLU A 83 7.58 1.73 -4.95
N GLU A 84 6.31 2.16 -4.93
CA GLU A 84 5.94 3.56 -4.73
C GLU A 84 6.42 4.11 -3.38
N ARG A 85 6.32 3.32 -2.30
CA ARG A 85 6.85 3.68 -0.97
C ARG A 85 8.36 3.84 -0.98
N LEU A 86 9.10 2.93 -1.62
CA LEU A 86 10.56 3.02 -1.71
C LEU A 86 10.99 4.27 -2.49
N VAL A 87 10.30 4.57 -3.60
CA VAL A 87 10.56 5.79 -4.39
C VAL A 87 10.22 7.05 -3.57
N ALA A 88 9.13 7.05 -2.82
CA ALA A 88 8.76 8.16 -1.95
C ALA A 88 9.78 8.35 -0.81
N GLN A 89 10.22 7.26 -0.18
CA GLN A 89 11.23 7.28 0.87
C GLN A 89 12.56 7.84 0.33
N ALA A 90 13.01 7.39 -0.84
CA ALA A 90 14.23 7.90 -1.47
C ALA A 90 14.16 9.42 -1.73
N LYS A 91 12.98 9.96 -2.08
CA LYS A 91 12.78 11.41 -2.23
C LYS A 91 12.85 12.15 -0.90
N ILE A 92 12.27 11.58 0.17
CA ILE A 92 12.34 12.14 1.52
C ILE A 92 13.79 12.18 2.00
N ASP A 93 14.50 11.06 1.88
CA ASP A 93 15.90 10.94 2.30
C ASP A 93 16.80 11.92 1.53
N ALA A 94 16.57 12.10 0.22
CA ALA A 94 17.29 13.08 -0.59
C ALA A 94 17.01 14.52 -0.15
N ALA A 95 15.75 14.86 0.17
CA ALA A 95 15.37 16.18 0.65
C ALA A 95 15.93 16.45 2.06
N GLU A 96 15.94 15.46 2.94
CA GLU A 96 16.52 15.55 4.28
C GLU A 96 18.02 15.80 4.20
N LYS A 97 18.73 15.05 3.35
CA LYS A 97 20.15 15.28 3.11
C LYS A 97 20.42 16.70 2.61
N ALA A 98 19.68 17.18 1.61
CA ALA A 98 19.84 18.54 1.10
C ALA A 98 19.61 19.61 2.19
N ARG A 99 18.63 19.38 3.08
CA ARG A 99 18.36 20.28 4.20
C ARG A 99 19.50 20.27 5.23
N LEU A 100 20.04 19.09 5.55
CA LEU A 100 21.15 18.96 6.48
C LEU A 100 22.42 19.63 5.93
N ASP A 101 22.73 19.40 4.66
CA ASP A 101 23.86 20.05 3.98
C ASP A 101 23.72 21.58 4.01
N ALA A 102 22.53 22.10 3.70
CA ALA A 102 22.24 23.53 3.80
C ALA A 102 22.39 24.06 5.24
N SER A 103 21.95 23.29 6.24
CA SER A 103 22.09 23.66 7.65
C SER A 103 23.57 23.74 8.07
N ILE A 104 24.40 22.81 7.61
CA ILE A 104 25.84 22.80 7.89
C ILE A 104 26.51 24.01 7.24
N ILE A 105 26.21 24.29 5.97
CA ILE A 105 26.74 25.46 5.26
C ILE A 105 26.34 26.75 5.98
N ASN A 106 25.08 26.85 6.41
CA ASN A 106 24.60 28.01 7.16
C ASN A 106 25.30 28.16 8.51
N ALA A 107 25.49 27.07 9.27
CA ALA A 107 26.21 27.11 10.54
C ALA A 107 27.64 27.64 10.37
N VAL A 108 28.37 27.17 9.35
CA VAL A 108 29.71 27.66 9.02
C VAL A 108 29.66 29.14 8.65
N ARG A 109 28.71 29.55 7.80
CA ARG A 109 28.53 30.97 7.42
C ARG A 109 28.25 31.86 8.63
N TYR A 110 27.39 31.44 9.55
CA TYR A 110 27.10 32.21 10.76
C TYR A 110 28.34 32.35 11.65
N SER A 111 29.08 31.26 11.88
CA SER A 111 30.32 31.35 12.67
C SER A 111 31.36 32.29 12.04
N ALA A 112 31.46 32.31 10.71
CA ALA A 112 32.38 33.21 10.01
C ALA A 112 31.91 34.68 10.09
N LEU A 113 30.60 34.92 10.01
CA LEU A 113 30.02 36.26 10.17
C LEU A 113 30.18 36.77 11.61
N GLU A 114 30.00 35.93 12.61
CA GLU A 114 30.20 36.29 14.02
C GLU A 114 31.65 36.73 14.27
N GLN A 115 32.63 35.97 13.78
CA GLN A 115 34.04 36.35 13.86
C GLN A 115 34.34 37.67 13.15
N ALA A 116 33.76 37.89 11.96
CA ALA A 116 33.93 39.15 11.24
C ALA A 116 33.32 40.34 12.01
N ILE A 117 32.16 40.15 12.65
CA ILE A 117 31.52 41.18 13.46
C ILE A 117 32.36 41.50 14.70
N GLU A 118 32.92 40.49 15.37
CA GLU A 118 33.82 40.68 16.52
C GLU A 118 35.07 41.48 16.12
N LEU A 119 35.73 41.11 15.02
CA LEU A 119 36.88 41.85 14.49
C LEU A 119 36.55 43.30 14.15
N GLU A 120 35.39 43.55 13.53
CA GLU A 120 34.95 44.93 13.25
C GLU A 120 34.60 45.69 14.53
N ARG A 121 34.04 45.04 15.56
CA ARG A 121 33.80 45.66 16.87
C ARG A 121 35.11 46.04 17.55
N GLU A 122 36.12 45.18 17.53
CA GLU A 122 37.45 45.47 18.08
C GLU A 122 38.12 46.63 17.35
N LYS A 123 38.10 46.63 16.01
CA LYS A 123 38.62 47.74 15.20
C LYS A 123 37.90 49.05 15.49
N ASN A 124 36.57 49.03 15.56
CA ASN A 124 35.78 50.22 15.85
C ASN A 124 36.01 50.73 17.27
N ALA A 125 36.19 49.85 18.26
CA ALA A 125 36.54 50.24 19.62
C ALA A 125 37.93 50.92 19.66
N ALA A 126 38.93 50.35 18.98
CA ALA A 126 40.25 50.98 18.86
C ALA A 126 40.20 52.33 18.13
N ALA A 127 39.38 52.45 17.08
CA ALA A 127 39.18 53.72 16.37
C ALA A 127 38.39 54.75 17.22
N GLU A 128 37.47 54.30 18.08
CA GLU A 128 36.74 55.18 18.99
C GLU A 128 37.68 55.79 20.05
N ASP A 129 38.68 55.05 20.52
CA ASP A 129 39.74 55.59 21.40
C ASP A 129 40.56 56.69 20.69
N ASP A 130 40.91 56.49 19.41
CA ASP A 130 41.62 57.50 18.60
C ASP A 130 40.74 58.74 18.31
N ILE A 131 39.43 58.55 18.07
CA ILE A 131 38.47 59.66 17.88
C ILE A 131 38.18 60.37 19.20
N ALA A 132 38.18 59.68 20.34
CA ALA A 132 38.03 60.28 21.66
C ALA A 132 39.20 61.22 21.97
N ALA A 133 40.42 60.81 21.62
CA ALA A 133 41.58 61.71 21.66
C ALA A 133 41.37 62.94 20.77
N CYS A 134 40.84 62.79 19.55
CA CYS A 134 40.54 63.91 18.67
C CYS A 134 39.38 64.80 19.17
N ARG A 135 38.42 64.25 19.93
CA ARG A 135 37.35 65.04 20.58
C ARG A 135 37.94 65.97 21.62
N GLU A 136 38.85 65.50 22.47
CA GLU A 136 39.42 66.30 23.56
C GLU A 136 40.13 67.58 23.06
N PHE A 137 40.67 67.56 21.84
CA PHE A 137 41.33 68.71 21.21
C PHE A 137 40.44 69.56 20.28
N MET A 138 39.16 69.21 20.08
CA MET A 138 38.28 69.91 19.14
C MET A 138 37.31 70.87 19.86
N PRO A 139 37.23 72.16 19.48
CA PRO A 139 36.32 73.12 20.10
C PRO A 139 34.85 72.75 19.89
N ASP A 140 34.02 73.01 20.90
CA ASP A 140 32.60 72.62 20.93
C ASP A 140 31.77 73.14 19.74
N SER A 141 32.12 74.31 19.20
CA SER A 141 31.43 74.90 18.04
C SER A 141 31.57 74.07 16.77
N VAL A 142 32.77 73.56 16.51
CA VAL A 142 33.07 72.70 15.34
C VAL A 142 32.40 71.34 15.50
N ARG A 143 32.43 70.79 16.71
CA ARG A 143 31.78 69.52 17.04
C ARG A 143 30.26 69.57 16.83
N ASN A 144 29.60 70.63 17.28
CA ASN A 144 28.17 70.81 17.12
C ASN A 144 27.76 71.00 15.64
N ALA A 145 28.58 71.69 14.85
CA ALA A 145 28.35 71.85 13.41
C ALA A 145 28.44 70.51 12.66
N LEU A 146 29.45 69.69 12.96
CA LEU A 146 29.61 68.37 12.34
C LEU A 146 28.49 67.39 12.74
N ASN A 147 28.10 67.37 14.01
CA ASN A 147 26.98 66.54 14.49
C ASN A 147 25.64 66.93 13.85
N ALA A 148 25.43 68.22 13.56
CA ALA A 148 24.24 68.69 12.86
C ALA A 148 24.18 68.18 11.41
N ILE A 149 25.32 68.10 10.72
CA ILE A 149 25.39 67.59 9.34
C ILE A 149 25.13 66.08 9.29
N GLY A 150 25.74 65.29 10.19
CA GLY A 150 25.55 63.84 10.23
C GLY A 150 24.11 63.41 10.56
N ARG A 151 23.34 64.26 11.27
CA ARG A 151 21.94 63.99 11.61
C ARG A 151 20.94 64.24 10.47
N LEU A 152 21.35 64.99 9.43
CA LEU A 152 20.50 65.32 8.28
C LEU A 152 20.69 64.35 7.11
N GLY A 153 21.69 63.46 7.17
CA GLY A 153 22.07 62.53 6.10
C GLY A 153 21.65 61.07 6.29
N ASN A 154 20.97 60.73 7.38
CA ASN A 154 20.26 59.46 7.61
C ASN A 154 18.75 59.72 7.57
#